data_AF-A0A2N3AR71-F1
#
_entry.id   AF-A0A2N3AR71-F1
#
_cell.length_a   1.000
_cell.length_b   1.000
_cell.length_c   1.000
_cell.angle_alpha   90.00
_cell.angle_beta   90.00
_cell.angle_gamma   90.00
#
_symmetry.space_group_name_H-M   'P 1'
#
loop_
_entity.id
_entity.type
_entity.pdbx_description
1 polymer ?
#
loop_
_entity_poly.entity_id
_entity_poly.type
_entity_poly.pdbx_seq_one_letter_code
_entity_poly.pdbx_strand_id
1 'polypeptide(L)'
;MYEYLQEIRGFVNKPRKQFNLLKNHKFWNQLCSSLDVIEDSDLAIDAYLNREFSKDDGEKYLRLYGLLQALFLQQDAVANLCESLKLPNNLIANSIKNRGQVLQYNKG
;
A
#
# COMPACT_ATOMS: atom_id res chain seq x y z
N MET A 1 9.51 0.84 2.23
CA MET A 1 8.35 0.06 1.77
C MET A 1 8.77 -1.04 0.80
N TYR A 2 9.57 -0.69 -0.21
CA TYR A 2 10.14 -1.61 -1.20
C TYR A 2 10.67 -2.96 -0.66
N GLU A 3 11.49 -2.96 0.39
CA GLU A 3 12.05 -4.18 0.98
C GLU A 3 10.97 -5.19 1.41
N TYR A 4 9.92 -4.73 2.09
CA TYR A 4 8.80 -5.59 2.50
C TYR A 4 8.04 -6.17 1.31
N LEU A 5 7.85 -5.39 0.24
CA LEU A 5 7.20 -5.89 -0.98
C LEU A 5 8.04 -6.99 -1.63
N GLN A 6 9.37 -6.82 -1.69
CA GLN A 6 10.27 -7.84 -2.23
C GLN A 6 10.29 -9.10 -1.38
N GLU A 7 10.23 -8.98 -0.05
CA GLU A 7 10.09 -10.14 0.84
C GLU A 7 8.78 -10.90 0.60
N ILE A 8 7.65 -10.18 0.46
CA ILE A 8 6.35 -10.79 0.18
C ILE A 8 6.38 -11.47 -1.20
N ARG A 9 6.83 -10.78 -2.26
CA ARG A 9 6.96 -11.35 -3.61
C ARG A 9 7.86 -12.59 -3.58
N GLY A 10 9.01 -12.50 -2.92
CA GLY A 10 9.94 -13.60 -2.74
C GLY A 10 9.32 -14.79 -2.00
N PHE A 11 8.48 -14.55 -1.00
CA PHE A 11 7.78 -15.60 -0.26
C PHE A 11 6.69 -16.27 -1.08
N VAL A 12 5.82 -15.50 -1.74
CA VAL A 12 4.65 -16.03 -2.46
C VAL A 12 5.04 -16.74 -3.76
N ASN A 13 6.16 -16.34 -4.37
CA ASN A 13 6.72 -16.98 -5.56
C ASN A 13 7.55 -18.24 -5.29
N LYS A 14 7.75 -18.65 -4.02
CA LYS A 14 8.36 -19.96 -3.73
C LYS A 14 7.50 -21.07 -4.33
N PRO A 15 8.05 -22.05 -5.07
CA PRO A 15 7.26 -22.99 -5.88
C PRO A 15 6.11 -23.66 -5.12
N ARG A 16 6.36 -24.13 -3.89
CA ARG A 16 5.34 -24.78 -3.04
C ARG A 16 4.25 -23.82 -2.56
N LYS A 17 4.57 -22.54 -2.33
CA LYS A 17 3.61 -21.52 -1.90
C LYS A 17 2.78 -21.06 -3.09
N GLN A 18 3.44 -20.74 -4.19
CA GLN A 18 2.80 -20.34 -5.45
C GLN A 18 1.82 -21.41 -5.93
N PHE A 19 2.22 -22.69 -5.95
CA PHE A 19 1.34 -23.79 -6.33
C PHE A 19 0.05 -23.83 -5.50
N ASN A 20 0.13 -23.56 -4.19
CA ASN A 20 -1.06 -23.53 -3.34
C ASN A 20 -1.92 -22.29 -3.55
N LEU A 21 -1.31 -21.12 -3.79
CA LEU A 21 -2.02 -19.87 -4.04
C LEU A 21 -2.73 -19.89 -5.40
N LEU A 22 -2.10 -20.46 -6.43
CA LEU A 22 -2.67 -20.59 -7.77
C LEU A 22 -3.93 -21.46 -7.83
N LYS A 23 -4.20 -22.30 -6.81
CA LYS A 23 -5.47 -23.04 -6.71
C LYS A 23 -6.69 -22.12 -6.66
N ASN A 24 -6.51 -20.86 -6.27
CA ASN A 24 -7.53 -19.84 -6.35
C ASN A 24 -7.00 -18.62 -7.12
N HIS A 25 -7.18 -18.66 -8.44
CA HIS A 25 -6.73 -17.60 -9.35
C HIS A 25 -7.30 -16.22 -9.00
N LYS A 26 -8.52 -16.13 -8.46
CA LYS A 26 -9.10 -14.85 -8.03
C LYS A 26 -8.22 -14.19 -6.97
N PHE A 27 -7.91 -14.91 -5.89
CA PHE A 27 -7.09 -14.37 -4.81
C PHE A 27 -5.63 -14.20 -5.22
N TRP A 28 -5.10 -15.06 -6.10
CA TRP A 28 -3.76 -14.86 -6.66
C TRP A 28 -3.65 -13.57 -7.47
N ASN A 29 -4.62 -13.29 -8.34
CA ASN A 29 -4.62 -12.07 -9.14
C ASN A 29 -4.81 -10.82 -8.26
N GLN A 30 -5.68 -10.90 -7.25
CA GLN A 30 -5.85 -9.83 -6.26
C GLN A 30 -4.55 -9.56 -5.49
N LEU A 31 -3.86 -10.62 -5.06
CA LEU A 31 -2.55 -10.52 -4.39
C LEU A 31 -1.51 -9.80 -5.27
N CYS A 32 -1.33 -10.25 -6.51
CA CYS A 32 -0.38 -9.64 -7.45
C CYS A 32 -0.72 -8.17 -7.72
N SER A 33 -1.97 -7.89 -8.07
CA SER A 33 -2.43 -6.53 -8.35
C SER A 33 -2.30 -5.61 -7.13
N SER A 34 -2.53 -6.13 -5.93
CA SER A 34 -2.35 -5.35 -4.70
C SER A 34 -0.89 -4.99 -4.47
N LEU A 35 0.04 -5.93 -4.70
CA LEU A 35 1.48 -5.65 -4.58
C LEU A 35 1.94 -4.59 -5.59
N ASP A 36 1.45 -4.66 -6.82
CA ASP A 36 1.78 -3.69 -7.87
C ASP A 36 1.25 -2.29 -7.51
N VAL A 37 -0.01 -2.17 -7.07
CA VAL A 37 -0.58 -0.87 -6.66
C VAL A 37 0.15 -0.27 -5.45
N ILE A 38 0.57 -1.09 -4.48
CA ILE A 38 1.35 -0.62 -3.34
C ILE A 38 2.70 -0.06 -3.80
N GLU A 39 3.36 -0.73 -4.74
CA GLU A 39 4.65 -0.29 -5.32
C GLU A 39 4.50 1.02 -6.12
N ASP A 40 3.50 1.08 -7.02
CA ASP A 40 3.24 2.25 -7.86
C ASP A 40 2.84 3.48 -7.03
N SER A 41 2.01 3.28 -6.01
CA SER A 41 1.60 4.37 -5.11
C SER A 41 2.74 4.86 -4.22
N ASP A 42 3.63 3.98 -3.77
CA ASP A 42 4.85 4.36 -3.03
C ASP A 42 5.76 5.23 -3.89
N LEU A 43 5.98 4.84 -5.16
CA LEU A 43 6.74 5.63 -6.14
C LEU A 43 6.09 7.01 -6.39
N ALA A 44 4.76 7.07 -6.47
CA ALA A 44 4.04 8.34 -6.64
C ALA A 44 4.16 9.25 -5.40
N ILE A 45 4.09 8.68 -4.19
CA ILE A 45 4.30 9.41 -2.93
C ILE A 45 5.73 9.95 -2.86
N ASP A 46 6.73 9.14 -3.18
CA ASP A 46 8.13 9.56 -3.23
C ASP A 46 8.35 10.67 -4.25
N ALA A 47 7.73 10.57 -5.43
CA ALA A 47 7.81 11.60 -6.45
C ALA A 47 7.18 12.92 -6.00
N TYR A 48 6.09 12.87 -5.22
CA TYR A 48 5.49 14.06 -4.63
C TYR A 48 6.42 14.73 -3.62
N LEU A 49 7.03 13.94 -2.72
CA LEU A 49 7.90 14.43 -1.64
C LEU A 49 9.22 15.03 -2.14
N ASN A 50 9.78 14.47 -3.21
CA ASN A 50 11.13 14.81 -3.67
C ASN A 50 11.18 15.79 -4.84
N ARG A 51 10.05 16.40 -5.23
CA ARG A 51 10.00 17.37 -6.34
C ARG A 51 9.48 18.73 -5.89
N GLU A 52 10.15 19.79 -6.32
CA GLU A 52 9.67 21.16 -6.10
C GLU A 52 8.33 21.40 -6.81
N PHE A 53 7.48 22.22 -6.22
CA PHE A 53 6.23 22.65 -6.85
C PHE A 53 6.49 23.71 -7.91
N SER A 54 5.75 23.65 -9.02
CA SER A 54 5.76 24.74 -9.98
C SER A 54 5.03 25.97 -9.43
N LYS A 55 5.11 27.08 -10.16
CA LYS A 55 4.37 28.31 -9.82
C LYS A 55 2.89 28.23 -10.19
N ASP A 56 2.50 27.27 -11.02
CA ASP A 56 1.12 27.09 -11.48
C ASP A 56 0.26 26.48 -10.38
N ASP A 57 -0.80 27.18 -9.98
CA ASP A 57 -1.69 26.71 -8.92
C ASP A 57 -2.49 25.47 -9.33
N GLY A 58 -2.85 25.33 -10.61
CA GLY A 58 -3.51 24.15 -11.14
C GLY A 58 -2.64 22.90 -11.00
N GLU A 59 -1.36 23.01 -11.31
CA GLU A 59 -0.39 21.92 -11.11
C GLU A 59 -0.23 21.55 -9.64
N LYS A 60 -0.19 22.54 -8.73
CA LYS A 60 -0.13 22.28 -7.28
C LYS A 60 -1.33 21.46 -6.82
N TYR A 61 -2.54 21.83 -7.24
CA TYR A 61 -3.74 21.07 -6.91
C TYR A 61 -3.73 19.68 -7.53
N LEU A 62 -3.30 19.55 -8.78
CA LEU A 62 -3.18 18.25 -9.45
C LEU A 62 -2.24 17.31 -8.68
N ARG A 63 -1.08 17.82 -8.25
CA ARG A 63 -0.13 17.04 -7.43
C ARG A 63 -0.68 16.69 -6.07
N LEU A 64 -1.35 17.62 -5.40
CA LEU A 64 -1.97 17.37 -4.09
C LEU A 64 -3.04 16.29 -4.18
N TYR A 65 -3.95 16.39 -5.14
CA TYR A 65 -4.97 15.37 -5.35
C TYR A 65 -4.38 14.04 -5.82
N GLY A 66 -3.32 14.07 -6.63
CA GLY A 66 -2.55 12.88 -6.99
C GLY A 66 -1.96 12.17 -5.77
N LEU A 67 -1.35 12.91 -4.84
CA LEU A 67 -0.86 12.35 -3.58
C LEU A 67 -1.98 11.74 -2.74
N LEU A 68 -3.09 12.47 -2.54
CA LEU A 68 -4.21 12.00 -1.76
C LEU A 68 -4.81 10.72 -2.35
N GLN A 69 -4.91 10.65 -3.68
CA GLN A 69 -5.37 9.47 -4.39
C GLN A 69 -4.37 8.30 -4.26
N ALA A 70 -3.06 8.55 -4.35
CA ALA A 70 -2.04 7.52 -4.15
C ALA A 70 -2.11 6.93 -2.74
N LEU A 71 -2.28 7.76 -1.71
CA LEU A 71 -2.46 7.32 -0.32
C LEU A 71 -3.73 6.48 -0.15
N PHE A 72 -4.83 6.86 -0.80
CA PHE A 72 -6.08 6.11 -0.76
C PHE A 72 -5.95 4.74 -1.44
N LEU A 73 -5.37 4.71 -2.64
CA LEU A 73 -5.10 3.48 -3.39
C LEU A 73 -4.16 2.54 -2.63
N GLN A 74 -3.10 3.07 -2.00
CA GLN A 74 -2.16 2.25 -1.23
C GLN A 74 -2.85 1.56 -0.04
N GLN A 75 -3.73 2.28 0.67
CA GLN A 75 -4.49 1.72 1.79
C GLN A 75 -5.46 0.62 1.35
N ASP A 76 -6.19 0.85 0.26
CA ASP A 76 -7.11 -0.15 -0.30
C ASP A 76 -6.36 -1.39 -0.80
N ALA A 77 -5.21 -1.19 -1.45
CA ALA A 77 -4.35 -2.29 -1.90
C ALA A 77 -3.78 -3.10 -0.73
N VAL A 78 -3.41 -2.47 0.40
CA VAL A 78 -3.03 -3.21 1.62
C VAL A 78 -4.19 -4.03 2.18
N ALA A 79 -5.42 -3.51 2.16
CA ALA A 79 -6.59 -4.25 2.60
C ALA A 79 -6.87 -5.48 1.70
N ASN A 80 -6.82 -5.28 0.38
CA ASN A 80 -6.97 -6.33 -0.62
C ASN A 80 -5.86 -7.39 -0.55
N LEU A 81 -4.62 -6.96 -0.27
CA LEU A 81 -3.49 -7.85 0.00
C LEU A 81 -3.80 -8.76 1.19
N CYS A 82 -4.24 -8.19 2.32
CA CYS A 82 -4.62 -8.96 3.50
C CYS A 82 -5.77 -9.94 3.22
N GLU A 83 -6.82 -9.50 2.52
CA GLU A 83 -7.94 -10.34 2.11
C GLU A 83 -7.48 -11.53 1.27
N SER A 84 -6.62 -11.28 0.27
CA SER A 84 -6.12 -12.32 -0.64
C SER A 84 -5.33 -13.42 0.08
N LEU A 85 -4.68 -13.07 1.20
CA LEU A 85 -3.93 -13.98 2.07
C LEU A 85 -4.78 -14.56 3.21
N LYS A 86 -6.07 -14.21 3.27
CA LYS A 86 -7.02 -14.58 4.34
C LYS A 86 -6.52 -14.18 5.73
N LEU A 87 -5.83 -13.04 5.81
CA LEU A 87 -5.39 -12.47 7.08
C LEU A 87 -6.57 -11.78 7.77
N PRO A 88 -6.66 -11.85 9.10
CA PRO A 88 -7.77 -11.25 9.82
C PRO A 88 -7.70 -9.71 9.78
N ASN A 89 -8.85 -9.07 9.53
CA ASN A 89 -8.99 -7.61 9.41
C ASN A 89 -8.60 -6.83 10.68
N ASN A 90 -8.50 -7.51 11.83
CA ASN A 90 -8.08 -6.88 13.09
C ASN A 90 -6.61 -6.43 13.08
N LEU A 91 -5.76 -6.98 12.19
CA LEU A 91 -4.37 -6.54 12.03
C LEU A 91 -4.30 -5.09 11.54
N ILE A 92 -5.17 -4.73 10.58
CA ILE A 92 -5.25 -3.37 10.04
C ILE A 92 -5.88 -2.43 11.08
N ALA A 93 -7.00 -2.83 11.69
CA ALA A 93 -7.70 -2.01 12.69
C ALA A 93 -6.83 -1.66 13.91
N ASN A 94 -5.99 -2.59 14.36
CA ASN A 94 -5.07 -2.35 15.47
C ASN A 94 -3.89 -1.45 15.08
N SER A 95 -3.41 -1.52 13.83
CA SER A 95 -2.35 -0.63 13.33
C SER A 95 -2.81 0.84 13.23
N ILE A 96 -4.07 1.07 12.86
CA ILE A 96 -4.67 2.41 12.78
C ILE A 96 -4.96 2.97 14.19
N LYS A 97 -5.47 2.15 15.11
CA LYS A 97 -5.69 2.54 16.52
C LYS A 97 -4.39 2.98 17.21
N ASN A 98 -3.29 2.28 16.95
CA ASN A 98 -1.99 2.64 17.52
C ASN A 98 -1.46 3.98 16.96
N ARG A 99 -1.66 4.28 15.67
CA ARG A 99 -1.26 5.59 15.10
C ARG A 99 -2.08 6.77 15.64
N GLY A 100 -3.36 6.56 15.97
CA GLY A 100 -4.21 7.58 16.60
C GLY A 100 -3.79 7.93 18.04
N GLN A 101 -3.13 7.03 18.77
CA GLN A 101 -2.59 7.29 20.11
C GLN A 101 -1.26 8.06 20.07
N VAL A 102 -0.42 7.84 19.06
CA VAL A 102 0.86 8.57 18.90
C VAL A 102 0.64 10.06 18.61
N LEU A 103 -0.46 10.41 17.92
CA LEU A 103 -0.83 11.82 17.68
C LEU A 103 -1.37 12.54 18.93
N GLN A 104 -1.77 11.81 19.98
CA GLN A 104 -2.17 12.39 21.27
C GLN A 104 -0.97 12.65 22.19
N TYR A 105 0.19 12.01 21.92
CA TYR A 105 1.40 12.15 22.73
C TYR A 105 2.37 13.26 22.26
N ASN A 106 2.09 13.92 21.12
CA ASN A 106 2.89 15.05 20.59
C ASN A 106 2.17 16.41 20.70
N LYS A 107 1.29 16.58 21.70
CA LYS A 107 0.72 17.87 22.12
C LYS A 107 1.24 18.31 23.50
N GLY A 108 2.53 18.12 23.74
CA GLY A 108 3.26 18.64 24.90
C GLY A 108 4.16 19.78 24.50
#